data_AF-A0A5B7RFA3-F1
#
_entry.id   AF-A0A5B7RFA3-F1
#
_cell.length_a   1.000
_cell.length_b   1.000
_cell.length_c   1.000
_cell.angle_alpha   90.00
_cell.angle_beta   90.00
_cell.angle_gamma   90.00
#
_symmetry.space_group_name_H-M   'P 1'
#
loop_
_entity.id
_entity.type
_entity.pdbx_description
1 polymer ?
#
loop_
_entity_poly.entity_id
_entity_poly.type
_entity_poly.pdbx_seq_one_letter_code
_entity_poly.pdbx_strand_id
1 'polypeptide(L)'
;MMGVLTLAVGQDWAWLVDVDDRGRSARTWAVDDAGLLPFLHVVEDVFGTIAMTGYTVVLCVVIYYKGHRRAAEYAGGVMLVTALATSGLKSLVGRVRPDWQHPEHVLDNGAFPSGHASGIAAFGGVAIVLSVMLVRKAVVRRLVLVFVALAVVLVCADRLMLGRHYPSDVVGGVLLGATVVLLGLVVFSPLPRSHALKIEPLPEALPSAKRLAVVLNPIKVEDVAAFKSTVTAMARAAGWQDPRWHLTTPEDSGTGQAELASVQGADLVIVCGGDGTVREVCAELAGTGIPVGIVPAGTGNLLARNLDIPLYIRAAIDIALTGQDRAIDMVAVRGDGGDPHGEPDAEHPGGFESYFMVMAGMGFDAAIMEGVNEDIKKKVGWLAYVLSALKSLMFPPTRVEISVDGGEFTKHRARTIVVGNVGYLQAGMPLLPDASIDDGQLDVVLLYPRRFLSWIPLAVRVLAKRSRTDDTINRMTGRTVSIRAGADTPRQLDGDSIGPGRELHMECIHGRLLVRVPR
;
A
#
# COMPACT_ATOMS: atom_id res chain seq x y z
N MET A 1 -43.52 -4.65 24.10
CA MET A 1 -44.48 -5.73 23.75
C MET A 1 -44.70 -6.72 24.91
N MET A 2 -43.64 -7.37 25.44
CA MET A 2 -43.78 -8.30 26.58
C MET A 2 -44.47 -7.70 27.82
N GLY A 3 -44.10 -6.47 28.22
CA GLY A 3 -44.73 -5.81 29.37
C GLY A 3 -46.23 -5.50 29.18
N VAL A 4 -46.63 -5.13 27.95
CA VAL A 4 -48.05 -4.88 27.60
C VAL A 4 -48.85 -6.17 27.67
N LEU A 5 -48.31 -7.27 27.14
CA LEU A 5 -48.96 -8.57 27.21
C LEU A 5 -49.07 -9.09 28.66
N THR A 6 -48.03 -8.87 29.48
CA THR A 6 -48.04 -9.24 30.91
C THR A 6 -49.13 -8.50 31.67
N LEU A 7 -49.31 -7.19 31.41
CA LEU A 7 -50.38 -6.40 32.01
C LEU A 7 -51.77 -6.83 31.52
N ALA A 8 -51.90 -7.10 30.22
CA ALA A 8 -53.17 -7.55 29.64
C ALA A 8 -53.62 -8.91 30.19
N VAL A 9 -52.67 -9.83 30.43
CA VAL A 9 -52.93 -11.12 31.08
C VAL A 9 -53.24 -10.93 32.56
N GLY A 10 -52.47 -10.11 33.28
CA GLY A 10 -52.68 -9.89 34.73
C GLY A 10 -53.95 -9.10 35.07
N GLN A 11 -54.59 -8.47 34.10
CA GLN A 11 -55.83 -7.70 34.25
C GLN A 11 -57.01 -8.30 33.47
N ASP A 12 -56.87 -9.53 32.93
CA ASP A 12 -57.94 -10.25 32.22
C ASP A 12 -58.64 -9.42 31.12
N TRP A 13 -57.85 -8.81 30.24
CA TRP A 13 -58.41 -7.99 29.16
C TRP A 13 -59.33 -8.82 28.24
N ALA A 14 -60.57 -8.36 28.04
CA ALA A 14 -61.65 -9.14 27.41
C ALA A 14 -61.32 -9.70 26.01
N TRP A 15 -60.61 -8.94 25.17
CA TRP A 15 -60.21 -9.42 23.84
C TRP A 15 -59.15 -10.53 23.89
N LEU A 16 -58.34 -10.58 24.95
CA LEU A 16 -57.30 -11.59 25.13
C LEU A 16 -57.91 -12.90 25.61
N VAL A 17 -58.93 -12.83 26.49
CA VAL A 17 -59.71 -14.00 26.93
C VAL A 17 -60.39 -14.69 25.75
N ASP A 18 -61.02 -13.93 24.84
CA ASP A 18 -61.63 -14.50 23.61
C ASP A 18 -60.60 -15.24 22.73
N VAL A 19 -59.39 -14.69 22.59
CA VAL A 19 -58.30 -15.34 21.85
C VAL A 19 -57.83 -16.61 22.56
N ASP A 20 -57.78 -16.58 23.88
CA ASP A 20 -57.28 -17.69 24.69
C ASP A 20 -58.25 -18.88 24.70
N ASP A 21 -59.56 -18.63 24.72
CA ASP A 21 -60.59 -19.66 24.65
C ASP A 21 -60.61 -20.41 23.31
N ARG A 22 -60.12 -19.79 22.23
CA ARG A 22 -59.93 -20.48 20.93
C ARG A 22 -58.91 -21.61 21.02
N GLY A 23 -58.02 -21.59 22.03
CA GLY A 23 -57.08 -22.68 22.31
C GLY A 23 -57.76 -24.02 22.61
N ARG A 24 -59.01 -24.01 23.08
CA ARG A 24 -59.79 -25.23 23.34
C ARG A 24 -60.00 -26.08 22.08
N SER A 25 -60.18 -25.43 20.93
CA SER A 25 -60.39 -26.13 19.64
C SER A 25 -59.12 -26.85 19.13
N ALA A 26 -57.93 -26.31 19.44
CA ALA A 26 -56.66 -26.93 19.10
C ALA A 26 -56.45 -28.24 19.88
N ARG A 27 -56.90 -28.31 21.14
CA ARG A 27 -56.84 -29.54 21.93
C ARG A 27 -57.81 -30.60 21.42
N THR A 28 -59.06 -30.23 21.14
CA THR A 28 -60.08 -31.21 20.68
C THR A 28 -59.60 -31.91 19.42
N TRP A 29 -59.01 -31.17 18.48
CA TRP A 29 -58.41 -31.73 17.27
C TRP A 29 -57.27 -32.71 17.55
N ALA A 30 -56.41 -32.42 18.54
CA ALA A 30 -55.25 -33.26 18.84
C ALA A 30 -55.62 -34.59 19.54
N VAL A 31 -56.73 -34.64 20.26
CA VAL A 31 -57.23 -35.85 20.94
C VAL A 31 -57.89 -36.83 19.95
N ASP A 32 -58.44 -36.31 18.85
CA ASP A 32 -59.15 -37.11 17.83
C ASP A 32 -58.21 -37.88 16.88
N ASP A 33 -56.90 -37.60 16.91
CA ASP A 33 -55.89 -38.26 16.08
C ASP A 33 -55.01 -39.23 16.90
N ALA A 34 -55.14 -40.53 16.61
CA ALA A 34 -54.47 -41.61 17.33
C ALA A 34 -52.93 -41.62 17.20
N GLY A 35 -52.36 -40.95 16.18
CA GLY A 35 -50.91 -40.90 15.96
C GLY A 35 -50.26 -39.60 16.46
N LEU A 36 -51.03 -38.52 16.58
CA LEU A 36 -50.51 -37.20 16.92
C LEU A 36 -50.15 -37.08 18.41
N LEU A 37 -50.96 -37.63 19.31
CA LEU A 37 -50.76 -37.48 20.75
C LEU A 37 -49.43 -38.10 21.26
N PRO A 38 -49.02 -39.32 20.85
CA PRO A 38 -47.72 -39.88 21.22
C PRO A 38 -46.54 -39.05 20.67
N PHE A 39 -46.68 -38.48 19.47
CA PHE A 39 -45.66 -37.62 18.86
C PHE A 39 -45.49 -36.31 19.65
N LEU A 40 -46.59 -35.68 20.08
CA LEU A 40 -46.56 -34.48 20.92
C LEU A 40 -45.87 -34.76 22.26
N HIS A 41 -46.11 -35.91 22.89
CA HIS A 41 -45.37 -36.29 24.10
C HIS A 41 -43.86 -36.44 23.88
N VAL A 42 -43.43 -37.00 22.74
CA VAL A 42 -42.01 -37.04 22.39
C VAL A 42 -41.43 -35.63 22.24
N VAL A 43 -42.17 -34.71 21.60
CA VAL A 43 -41.77 -33.30 21.51
C VAL A 43 -41.69 -32.66 22.90
N GLU A 44 -42.65 -32.95 23.78
CA GLU A 44 -42.66 -32.48 25.17
C GLU A 44 -41.43 -32.93 25.96
N ASP A 45 -41.02 -34.18 25.81
CA ASP A 45 -39.86 -34.73 26.50
C ASP A 45 -38.54 -34.18 25.93
N VAL A 46 -38.41 -34.14 24.61
CA VAL A 46 -37.20 -33.67 23.91
C VAL A 46 -36.94 -32.18 24.18
N PHE A 47 -37.99 -31.37 24.19
CA PHE A 47 -37.90 -29.94 24.47
C PHE A 47 -38.22 -29.58 25.93
N GLY A 48 -38.27 -30.60 26.79
CA GLY A 48 -38.47 -30.47 28.22
C GLY A 48 -37.36 -29.65 28.90
N THR A 49 -37.64 -29.11 30.07
CA THR A 49 -36.69 -28.27 30.82
C THR A 49 -35.36 -28.98 31.10
N ILE A 50 -35.40 -30.28 31.45
CA ILE A 50 -34.21 -31.08 31.74
C ILE A 50 -33.37 -31.26 30.46
N ALA A 51 -34.02 -31.67 29.35
CA ALA A 51 -33.35 -31.88 28.07
C ALA A 51 -32.72 -30.58 27.55
N MET A 52 -33.45 -29.47 27.57
CA MET A 52 -32.96 -28.15 27.16
C MET A 52 -31.81 -27.64 28.04
N THR A 53 -31.83 -27.95 29.34
CA THR A 53 -30.69 -27.66 30.24
C THR A 53 -29.47 -28.48 29.83
N GLY A 54 -29.64 -29.78 29.56
CA GLY A 54 -28.59 -30.64 29.04
C GLY A 54 -27.99 -30.12 27.74
N TYR A 55 -28.83 -29.76 26.76
CA TYR A 55 -28.37 -29.18 25.49
C TYR A 55 -27.62 -27.87 25.68
N THR A 56 -28.08 -27.02 26.60
CA THR A 56 -27.40 -25.76 26.95
C THR A 56 -26.02 -26.01 27.55
N VAL A 57 -25.91 -26.94 28.50
CA VAL A 57 -24.63 -27.30 29.12
C VAL A 57 -23.66 -27.83 28.07
N VAL A 58 -24.11 -28.78 27.23
CA VAL A 58 -23.29 -29.32 26.14
C VAL A 58 -22.84 -28.22 25.18
N LEU A 59 -23.75 -27.34 24.75
CA LEU A 59 -23.43 -26.22 23.87
C LEU A 59 -22.39 -25.28 24.50
N CYS A 60 -22.58 -24.89 25.76
CA CYS A 60 -21.64 -24.03 26.48
C CYS A 60 -20.26 -24.68 26.61
N VAL A 61 -20.20 -25.96 26.97
CA VAL A 61 -18.95 -26.71 27.10
C VAL A 61 -18.21 -26.79 25.76
N VAL A 62 -18.91 -27.13 24.67
CA VAL A 62 -18.32 -27.22 23.33
C VAL A 62 -17.76 -25.87 22.88
N ILE A 63 -18.52 -24.78 23.07
CA ILE A 63 -18.09 -23.43 22.70
C ILE A 63 -16.91 -22.97 23.56
N TYR A 64 -16.91 -23.31 24.84
CA TYR A 64 -15.82 -23.00 25.77
C TYR A 64 -14.52 -23.71 25.35
N TYR A 65 -14.57 -25.00 25.05
CA TYR A 65 -13.40 -25.76 24.58
C TYR A 65 -12.88 -25.29 23.22
N LYS A 66 -13.75 -24.78 22.36
CA LYS A 66 -13.36 -24.14 21.09
C LYS A 66 -12.74 -22.74 21.26
N GLY A 67 -12.53 -22.28 22.50
CA GLY A 67 -11.86 -21.00 22.80
C GLY A 67 -12.79 -19.80 22.82
N HIS A 68 -14.10 -19.97 22.65
CA HIS A 68 -15.08 -18.88 22.60
C HIS A 68 -15.75 -18.63 23.97
N ARG A 69 -14.95 -18.37 25.02
CA ARG A 69 -15.43 -18.30 26.41
C ARG A 69 -16.61 -17.35 26.64
N ARG A 70 -16.54 -16.13 26.08
CA ARG A 70 -17.64 -15.13 26.20
C ARG A 70 -18.93 -15.59 25.53
N ALA A 71 -18.83 -16.33 24.43
CA ALA A 71 -20.00 -16.85 23.74
C ALA A 71 -20.70 -17.94 24.58
N ALA A 72 -19.91 -18.75 25.32
CA ALA A 72 -20.44 -19.72 26.27
C ALA A 72 -21.08 -19.05 27.49
N GLU A 73 -20.43 -18.02 28.06
CA GLU A 73 -21.00 -17.21 29.16
C GLU A 73 -22.31 -16.52 28.76
N TYR A 74 -22.34 -15.95 27.56
CA TYR A 74 -23.56 -15.35 26.98
C TYR A 74 -24.68 -16.38 26.84
N ALA A 75 -24.40 -17.53 26.23
CA ALA A 75 -25.38 -18.59 26.02
C ALA A 75 -25.95 -19.10 27.35
N GLY A 76 -25.08 -19.42 28.32
CA GLY A 76 -25.50 -19.87 29.64
C GLY A 76 -26.25 -18.78 30.42
N GLY A 77 -25.78 -17.53 30.35
CA GLY A 77 -26.40 -16.38 31.01
C GLY A 77 -27.80 -16.09 30.48
N VAL A 78 -28.00 -16.10 29.16
CA VAL A 78 -29.33 -15.94 28.55
C VAL A 78 -30.28 -17.03 29.03
N MET A 79 -29.86 -18.29 29.00
CA MET A 79 -30.71 -19.41 29.42
C MET A 79 -31.07 -19.33 30.92
N LEU A 80 -30.10 -18.97 31.78
CA LEU A 80 -30.33 -18.78 33.21
C LEU A 80 -31.29 -17.62 33.49
N VAL A 81 -31.07 -16.46 32.86
CA VAL A 81 -31.93 -15.28 33.03
C VAL A 81 -33.34 -15.57 32.50
N THR A 82 -33.48 -16.26 31.37
CA THR A 82 -34.80 -16.68 30.87
C THR A 82 -35.49 -17.61 31.87
N ALA A 83 -34.80 -18.59 32.44
CA ALA A 83 -35.39 -19.49 33.44
C ALA A 83 -35.85 -18.76 34.71
N LEU A 84 -35.03 -17.84 35.22
CA LEU A 84 -35.36 -17.01 36.40
C LEU A 84 -36.51 -16.04 36.11
N ALA A 85 -36.47 -15.35 34.96
CA ALA A 85 -37.51 -14.41 34.56
C ALA A 85 -38.86 -15.11 34.36
N THR A 86 -38.86 -16.29 33.72
CA THR A 86 -40.07 -17.10 33.58
C THR A 86 -40.63 -17.52 34.94
N SER A 87 -39.77 -17.99 35.84
CA SER A 87 -40.19 -18.42 37.19
C SER A 87 -40.72 -17.25 38.04
N GLY A 88 -40.07 -16.09 37.95
CA GLY A 88 -40.49 -14.86 38.63
C GLY A 88 -41.83 -14.34 38.10
N LEU A 89 -42.01 -14.27 36.78
CA LEU A 89 -43.27 -13.82 36.18
C LEU A 89 -44.43 -14.79 36.48
N LYS A 90 -44.17 -16.10 36.51
CA LYS A 90 -45.18 -17.09 36.94
C LYS A 90 -45.67 -16.85 38.36
N SER A 91 -44.74 -16.54 39.25
CA SER A 91 -45.05 -16.26 40.66
C SER A 91 -45.78 -14.92 40.83
N LEU A 92 -45.43 -13.93 40.00
CA LEU A 92 -46.02 -12.59 40.05
C LEU A 92 -47.46 -12.55 39.48
N VAL A 93 -47.68 -13.20 38.33
CA VAL A 93 -48.98 -13.17 37.65
C VAL A 93 -49.95 -14.19 38.26
N GLY A 94 -49.46 -15.35 38.70
CA GLY A 94 -50.29 -16.34 39.39
C GLY A 94 -51.42 -16.93 38.53
N ARG A 95 -51.32 -16.83 37.19
CA ARG A 95 -52.39 -17.26 36.27
C ARG A 95 -52.68 -18.75 36.40
N VAL A 96 -53.95 -19.09 36.58
CA VAL A 96 -54.44 -20.48 36.58
C VAL A 96 -54.30 -21.08 35.17
N ARG A 97 -53.99 -22.37 35.08
CA ARG A 97 -53.86 -23.07 33.80
C ARG A 97 -55.23 -23.41 33.19
N PRO A 98 -55.31 -23.72 31.88
CA PRO A 98 -56.58 -24.08 31.25
C PRO A 98 -57.32 -25.23 31.94
N ASP A 99 -58.64 -25.12 32.05
CA ASP A 99 -59.55 -26.15 32.59
C ASP A 99 -59.60 -27.40 31.68
N TRP A 100 -59.23 -27.24 30.42
CA TRP A 100 -59.07 -28.32 29.45
C TRP A 100 -57.66 -28.95 29.46
N GLN A 101 -57.06 -29.20 30.62
CA GLN A 101 -55.85 -30.02 30.69
C GLN A 101 -56.16 -31.52 30.66
N HIS A 102 -55.20 -32.35 30.24
CA HIS A 102 -55.33 -33.80 30.32
C HIS A 102 -55.26 -34.27 31.80
N PRO A 103 -56.18 -35.14 32.28
CA PRO A 103 -56.27 -35.52 33.70
C PRO A 103 -55.02 -36.22 34.27
N GLU A 104 -54.21 -36.84 33.41
CA GLU A 104 -53.09 -37.69 33.84
C GLU A 104 -51.85 -36.91 34.32
N HIS A 105 -51.76 -35.60 34.05
CA HIS A 105 -50.64 -34.77 34.46
C HIS A 105 -51.07 -33.32 34.72
N VAL A 106 -51.93 -33.10 35.73
CA VAL A 106 -52.32 -31.77 36.19
C VAL A 106 -51.11 -31.07 36.82
N LEU A 107 -50.80 -29.86 36.34
CA LEU A 107 -49.68 -29.06 36.83
C LEU A 107 -50.20 -27.92 37.72
N ASP A 108 -49.85 -27.92 39.01
CA ASP A 108 -50.35 -26.91 39.98
C ASP A 108 -49.52 -25.61 40.02
N ASN A 109 -48.77 -25.30 38.96
CA ASN A 109 -47.94 -24.10 38.88
C ASN A 109 -48.46 -23.09 37.86
N GLY A 110 -48.06 -21.81 38.01
CA GLY A 110 -48.53 -20.71 37.18
C GLY A 110 -48.38 -20.94 35.66
N ALA A 111 -49.42 -20.56 34.93
CA ALA A 111 -49.55 -20.74 33.48
C ALA A 111 -48.70 -19.73 32.68
N PHE A 112 -48.70 -18.46 33.09
CA PHE A 112 -48.07 -17.38 32.34
C PHE A 112 -46.67 -17.01 32.88
N PRO A 113 -45.62 -16.87 32.04
CA PRO A 113 -45.54 -17.28 30.64
C PRO A 113 -45.16 -18.77 30.49
N SER A 114 -45.33 -19.33 29.30
CA SER A 114 -44.95 -20.72 29.03
C SER A 114 -43.43 -20.94 29.13
N GLY A 115 -43.03 -21.92 29.96
CA GLY A 115 -41.62 -22.28 30.18
C GLY A 115 -40.95 -22.93 28.98
N HIS A 116 -41.66 -23.80 28.28
CA HIS A 116 -41.13 -24.45 27.08
C HIS A 116 -40.99 -23.45 25.93
N ALA A 117 -41.98 -22.57 25.75
CA ALA A 117 -41.96 -21.54 24.71
C ALA A 117 -40.85 -20.49 24.95
N SER A 118 -40.66 -20.05 26.20
CA SER A 118 -39.54 -19.16 26.55
C SER A 118 -38.18 -19.82 26.43
N GLY A 119 -38.06 -21.08 26.86
CA GLY A 119 -36.83 -21.86 26.74
C GLY A 119 -36.39 -22.10 25.29
N ILE A 120 -37.30 -22.55 24.42
CA ILE A 120 -36.95 -22.79 23.00
C ILE A 120 -36.68 -21.48 22.25
N ALA A 121 -37.39 -20.40 22.55
CA ALA A 121 -37.14 -19.09 21.94
C ALA A 121 -35.78 -18.53 22.35
N ALA A 122 -35.40 -18.64 23.62
CA ALA A 122 -34.09 -18.23 24.12
C ALA A 122 -32.96 -19.07 23.51
N PHE A 123 -33.09 -20.41 23.55
CA PHE A 123 -32.09 -21.32 23.00
C PHE A 123 -31.93 -21.14 21.48
N GLY A 124 -33.05 -21.04 20.75
CA GLY A 124 -33.07 -20.76 19.33
C GLY A 124 -32.44 -19.41 18.98
N GLY A 125 -32.74 -18.36 19.74
CA GLY A 125 -32.11 -17.05 19.60
C GLY A 125 -30.60 -17.09 19.81
N VAL A 126 -30.14 -17.80 20.85
CA VAL A 126 -28.70 -18.05 21.09
C VAL A 126 -28.08 -18.81 19.91
N ALA A 127 -28.72 -19.86 19.41
CA ALA A 127 -28.23 -20.61 18.25
C ALA A 127 -28.11 -19.74 17.00
N ILE A 128 -29.08 -18.84 16.74
CA ILE A 128 -29.02 -17.88 15.63
C ILE A 128 -27.82 -16.94 15.81
N VAL A 129 -27.65 -16.31 16.99
CA VAL A 129 -26.53 -15.42 17.29
C VAL A 129 -25.19 -16.13 17.06
N LEU A 130 -25.03 -17.33 17.60
CA LEU A 130 -23.81 -18.12 17.44
C LEU A 130 -23.57 -18.52 15.98
N SER A 131 -24.62 -18.85 15.23
CA SER A 131 -24.50 -19.19 13.81
C SER A 131 -24.02 -18.00 12.98
N VAL A 132 -24.54 -16.80 13.24
CA VAL A 132 -24.09 -15.57 12.58
C VAL A 132 -22.63 -15.28 12.92
N MET A 133 -22.21 -15.56 14.16
CA MET A 133 -20.88 -15.24 14.67
C MET A 133 -19.81 -16.25 14.24
N LEU A 134 -20.13 -17.55 14.21
CA LEU A 134 -19.14 -18.63 14.05
C LEU A 134 -19.18 -19.30 12.66
N VAL A 135 -20.28 -19.16 11.92
CA VAL A 135 -20.47 -19.87 10.64
C VAL A 135 -20.32 -18.92 9.46
N ARG A 136 -19.28 -19.15 8.64
CA ARG A 136 -19.01 -18.33 7.45
C ARG A 136 -19.99 -18.58 6.30
N LYS A 137 -20.49 -19.81 6.14
CA LYS A 137 -21.35 -20.20 5.00
C LYS A 137 -22.77 -19.68 5.17
N ALA A 138 -23.22 -18.80 4.28
CA ALA A 138 -24.55 -18.20 4.32
C ALA A 138 -25.70 -19.22 4.25
N VAL A 139 -25.53 -20.30 3.47
CA VAL A 139 -26.52 -21.39 3.36
C VAL A 139 -26.75 -22.05 4.73
N VAL A 140 -25.69 -22.34 5.47
CA VAL A 140 -25.80 -22.98 6.79
C VAL A 140 -26.52 -22.07 7.79
N ARG A 141 -26.26 -20.76 7.76
CA ARG A 141 -26.99 -19.78 8.60
C ARG A 141 -28.49 -19.77 8.28
N ARG A 142 -28.85 -19.81 7.00
CA ARG A 142 -30.26 -19.88 6.57
C ARG A 142 -30.91 -21.18 7.03
N LEU A 143 -30.22 -22.31 6.92
CA LEU A 143 -30.72 -23.60 7.39
C LEU A 143 -30.94 -23.61 8.91
N VAL A 144 -30.01 -23.04 9.69
CA VAL A 144 -30.17 -22.90 11.15
C VAL A 144 -31.36 -22.03 11.49
N LEU A 145 -31.54 -20.89 10.80
CA LEU A 145 -32.69 -20.00 11.02
C LEU A 145 -34.01 -20.72 10.74
N VAL A 146 -34.11 -21.43 9.61
CA VAL A 146 -35.32 -22.19 9.24
C VAL A 146 -35.59 -23.30 10.26
N PHE A 147 -34.56 -24.06 10.65
CA PHE A 147 -34.71 -25.12 11.65
C PHE A 147 -35.19 -24.57 13.00
N VAL A 148 -34.59 -23.48 13.48
CA VAL A 148 -35.01 -22.83 14.73
C VAL A 148 -36.45 -22.32 14.63
N ALA A 149 -36.84 -21.70 13.53
CA ALA A 149 -38.20 -21.20 13.33
C ALA A 149 -39.22 -22.36 13.38
N LEU A 150 -38.93 -23.46 12.69
CA LEU A 150 -39.77 -24.67 12.71
C LEU A 150 -39.85 -25.29 14.11
N ALA A 151 -38.73 -25.39 14.83
CA ALA A 151 -38.70 -25.94 16.18
C ALA A 151 -39.50 -25.08 17.18
N VAL A 152 -39.39 -23.75 17.11
CA VAL A 152 -40.18 -22.84 17.95
C VAL A 152 -41.67 -23.01 17.66
N VAL A 153 -42.07 -23.05 16.38
CA VAL A 153 -43.47 -23.25 15.99
C VAL A 153 -43.98 -24.61 16.48
N LEU A 154 -43.19 -25.68 16.31
CA LEU A 154 -43.55 -27.02 16.75
C LEU A 154 -43.77 -27.09 18.27
N VAL A 155 -42.85 -26.55 19.07
CA VAL A 155 -42.97 -26.50 20.53
C VAL A 155 -44.16 -25.63 20.96
N CYS A 156 -44.43 -24.53 20.26
CA CYS A 156 -45.58 -23.68 20.54
C CYS A 156 -46.90 -24.39 20.25
N ALA A 157 -47.00 -25.06 19.09
CA ALA A 157 -48.18 -25.84 18.70
C ALA A 157 -48.45 -26.97 19.70
N ASP A 158 -47.40 -27.69 20.08
CA ASP A 158 -47.47 -28.75 21.08
C ASP A 158 -48.05 -28.27 22.42
N ARG A 159 -47.61 -27.11 22.94
CA ARG A 159 -48.15 -26.55 24.19
C ARG A 159 -49.65 -26.23 24.13
N LEU A 160 -50.15 -25.84 22.97
CA LEU A 160 -51.56 -25.53 22.75
C LEU A 160 -52.38 -26.81 22.54
N MET A 161 -51.88 -27.73 21.72
CA MET A 161 -52.55 -28.99 21.37
C MET A 161 -52.66 -29.94 22.57
N LEU A 162 -51.65 -29.99 23.44
CA LEU A 162 -51.72 -30.72 24.71
C LEU A 162 -52.56 -30.01 25.79
N GLY A 163 -53.08 -28.81 25.50
CA GLY A 163 -53.87 -28.02 26.45
C GLY A 163 -53.09 -27.54 27.67
N ARG A 164 -51.75 -27.46 27.59
CA ARG A 164 -50.89 -27.11 28.74
C ARG A 164 -50.97 -25.62 29.08
N HIS A 165 -51.22 -24.77 28.08
CA HIS A 165 -51.11 -23.31 28.17
C HIS A 165 -52.13 -22.63 27.27
N TYR A 166 -52.50 -21.40 27.61
CA TYR A 166 -53.27 -20.53 26.73
C TYR A 166 -52.38 -19.98 25.58
N PRO A 167 -52.96 -19.64 24.40
CA PRO A 167 -52.28 -18.93 23.32
C PRO A 167 -51.40 -17.76 23.78
N SER A 168 -51.93 -16.90 24.65
CA SER A 168 -51.20 -15.74 25.18
C SER A 168 -50.02 -16.12 26.08
N ASP A 169 -50.07 -17.24 26.81
CA ASP A 169 -48.94 -17.75 27.62
C ASP A 169 -47.78 -18.19 26.73
N VAL A 170 -48.11 -18.81 25.58
CA VAL A 170 -47.13 -19.26 24.59
C VAL A 170 -46.48 -18.07 23.89
N VAL A 171 -47.28 -17.11 23.43
CA VAL A 171 -46.78 -15.86 22.84
C VAL A 171 -45.93 -15.09 23.85
N GLY A 172 -46.38 -14.98 25.11
CA GLY A 172 -45.62 -14.36 26.19
C GLY A 172 -44.29 -15.07 26.46
N GLY A 173 -44.27 -16.41 26.41
CA GLY A 173 -43.05 -17.19 26.49
C GLY A 173 -42.05 -16.84 25.38
N VAL A 174 -42.49 -16.88 24.12
CA VAL A 174 -41.62 -16.55 22.97
C VAL A 174 -41.07 -15.12 23.07
N LEU A 175 -41.93 -14.16 23.40
CA LEU A 175 -41.52 -12.76 23.54
C LEU A 175 -40.54 -12.56 24.68
N LEU A 176 -40.72 -13.24 25.81
CA LEU A 176 -39.78 -13.22 26.92
C LEU A 176 -38.41 -13.76 26.50
N GLY A 177 -38.36 -14.95 25.88
CA GLY A 177 -37.13 -15.55 25.41
C GLY A 177 -36.39 -14.65 24.41
N ALA A 178 -37.09 -14.13 23.40
CA ALA A 178 -36.52 -13.20 22.43
C ALA A 178 -36.03 -11.89 23.08
N THR A 179 -36.76 -11.35 24.06
CA THR A 179 -36.37 -10.14 24.78
C THR A 179 -35.08 -10.36 25.57
N VAL A 180 -34.96 -11.48 26.29
CA VAL A 180 -33.74 -11.80 27.06
C VAL A 180 -32.53 -11.98 26.14
N VAL A 181 -32.70 -12.61 24.98
CA VAL A 181 -31.63 -12.72 23.96
C VAL A 181 -31.18 -11.33 23.50
N LEU A 182 -32.10 -10.47 23.10
CA LEU A 182 -31.77 -9.13 22.59
C LEU A 182 -31.15 -8.24 23.68
N LEU A 183 -31.69 -8.24 24.90
CA LEU A 183 -31.10 -7.53 26.04
C LEU A 183 -29.73 -8.10 26.40
N GLY A 184 -29.57 -9.41 26.33
CA GLY A 184 -28.28 -10.08 26.51
C GLY A 184 -27.23 -9.52 25.55
N LEU A 185 -27.57 -9.33 24.27
CA LEU A 185 -26.65 -8.75 23.28
C LEU A 185 -26.28 -7.30 23.59
N VAL A 186 -27.22 -6.52 24.13
CA VAL A 186 -27.00 -5.12 24.51
C VAL A 186 -26.09 -5.03 25.73
N VAL A 187 -26.32 -5.87 26.75
CA VAL A 187 -25.60 -5.83 28.03
C VAL A 187 -24.25 -6.56 27.94
N PHE A 188 -24.19 -7.64 27.17
CA PHE A 188 -23.05 -8.53 27.10
C PHE A 188 -22.75 -8.95 25.65
N SER A 189 -21.68 -8.40 25.08
CA SER A 189 -21.22 -8.81 23.75
C SER A 189 -20.57 -10.21 23.80
N PRO A 190 -21.07 -11.18 23.00
CA PRO A 190 -20.50 -12.52 22.88
C PRO A 190 -19.22 -12.56 22.03
N LEU A 191 -18.87 -11.45 21.37
CA LEU A 191 -17.65 -11.33 20.58
C LEU A 191 -16.40 -11.34 21.48
N PRO A 192 -15.26 -11.86 21.00
CA PRO A 192 -13.99 -11.70 21.70
C PRO A 192 -13.72 -10.20 21.89
N ARG A 193 -13.42 -9.76 23.13
CA ARG A 193 -12.89 -8.42 23.33
C ARG A 193 -11.52 -8.36 22.66
N SER A 194 -11.39 -7.55 21.62
CA SER A 194 -10.09 -7.32 20.98
C SER A 194 -9.09 -6.87 22.04
N HIS A 195 -7.94 -7.53 22.13
CA HIS A 195 -6.84 -7.05 22.96
C HIS A 195 -6.44 -5.62 22.60
N ALA A 196 -6.66 -5.19 21.34
CA ALA A 196 -6.39 -3.84 20.87
C ALA A 196 -7.18 -2.73 21.60
N LEU A 197 -8.31 -3.06 22.27
CA LEU A 197 -9.09 -2.08 23.05
C LEU A 197 -8.59 -1.91 24.49
N LYS A 198 -7.67 -2.77 24.96
CA LYS A 198 -7.07 -2.71 26.31
C LYS A 198 -5.64 -2.19 26.31
N ILE A 199 -4.97 -2.26 25.18
CA ILE A 199 -3.70 -1.55 25.00
C ILE A 199 -4.10 -0.07 25.10
N GLU A 200 -3.44 0.70 25.98
CA GLU A 200 -3.48 2.17 25.87
C GLU A 200 -3.30 2.52 24.40
N PRO A 201 -4.02 3.50 23.83
CA PRO A 201 -3.70 3.93 22.48
C PRO A 201 -2.19 4.09 22.44
N LEU A 202 -1.53 3.38 21.50
CA LEU A 202 -0.13 3.63 21.22
C LEU A 202 -0.04 5.16 21.23
N PRO A 203 0.83 5.79 22.05
CA PRO A 203 0.99 7.24 22.01
C PRO A 203 1.03 7.56 20.53
N GLU A 204 0.04 8.35 20.07
CA GLU A 204 -0.27 8.59 18.66
C GLU A 204 1.04 8.48 17.95
N ALA A 205 1.26 7.39 17.19
CA ALA A 205 2.60 7.05 16.73
C ALA A 205 3.07 8.31 16.05
N LEU A 206 3.92 9.09 16.75
CA LEU A 206 4.33 10.39 16.27
C LEU A 206 4.96 9.96 14.97
N PRO A 207 4.36 10.28 13.79
CA PRO A 207 4.87 9.79 12.54
C PRO A 207 6.35 10.08 12.64
N SER A 208 7.22 9.06 12.62
CA SER A 208 8.64 9.28 12.95
C SER A 208 9.05 10.40 12.04
N ALA A 209 9.24 11.57 12.62
CA ALA A 209 8.83 12.77 11.90
C ALA A 209 9.79 12.90 10.72
N LYS A 210 9.26 12.71 9.50
CA LYS A 210 10.10 12.35 8.36
C LYS A 210 11.09 13.49 8.13
N ARG A 211 12.36 13.21 8.36
CA ARG A 211 13.44 14.20 8.35
C ARG A 211 13.77 14.50 6.90
N LEU A 212 13.46 15.73 6.49
CA LEU A 212 13.73 16.23 5.16
C LEU A 212 14.98 17.10 5.19
N ALA A 213 15.94 16.81 4.31
CA ALA A 213 17.05 17.71 4.01
C ALA A 213 16.91 18.22 2.57
N VAL A 214 17.36 19.45 2.33
CA VAL A 214 17.37 20.07 1.01
C VAL A 214 18.77 20.61 0.74
N VAL A 215 19.45 20.04 -0.26
CA VAL A 215 20.67 20.58 -0.85
C VAL A 215 20.28 21.55 -1.95
N LEU A 216 20.57 22.84 -1.76
CA LEU A 216 20.16 23.90 -2.69
C LEU A 216 21.39 24.62 -3.24
N ASN A 217 21.49 24.67 -4.56
CA ASN A 217 22.38 25.58 -5.25
C ASN A 217 21.73 26.98 -5.37
N PRO A 218 22.16 27.96 -4.54
CA PRO A 218 21.43 29.22 -4.39
C PRO A 218 21.47 30.09 -5.65
N ILE A 219 22.49 29.95 -6.51
CA ILE A 219 22.62 30.75 -7.74
C ILE A 219 21.72 30.24 -8.88
N LYS A 220 21.07 29.08 -8.71
CA LYS A 220 20.14 28.50 -9.70
C LYS A 220 18.68 28.87 -9.43
N VAL A 221 18.41 29.65 -8.39
CA VAL A 221 17.06 30.07 -7.98
C VAL A 221 17.01 31.59 -7.84
N GLU A 222 16.07 32.25 -8.53
CA GLU A 222 15.94 33.71 -8.50
C GLU A 222 15.60 34.26 -7.11
N ASP A 223 14.66 33.62 -6.41
CA ASP A 223 14.24 33.99 -5.05
C ASP A 223 14.34 32.77 -4.12
N VAL A 224 15.46 32.70 -3.40
CA VAL A 224 15.74 31.64 -2.43
C VAL A 224 14.71 31.64 -1.29
N ALA A 225 14.23 32.80 -0.84
CA ALA A 225 13.29 32.87 0.28
C ALA A 225 11.91 32.33 -0.13
N ALA A 226 11.42 32.72 -1.31
CA ALA A 226 10.16 32.20 -1.86
C ALA A 226 10.25 30.69 -2.15
N PHE A 227 11.39 30.21 -2.65
CA PHE A 227 11.63 28.78 -2.85
C PHE A 227 11.59 28.02 -1.52
N LYS A 228 12.32 28.48 -0.51
CA LYS A 228 12.30 27.87 0.84
C LYS A 228 10.89 27.82 1.43
N SER A 229 10.14 28.91 1.30
CA SER A 229 8.75 28.99 1.76
C SER A 229 7.86 27.96 1.04
N THR A 230 8.00 27.86 -0.29
CA THR A 230 7.22 26.92 -1.11
C THR A 230 7.51 25.47 -0.75
N VAL A 231 8.78 25.08 -0.67
CA VAL A 231 9.18 23.71 -0.28
C VAL A 231 8.72 23.39 1.13
N THR A 232 8.88 24.32 2.09
CA THR A 232 8.45 24.12 3.49
C THR A 232 6.94 23.92 3.58
N ALA A 233 6.15 24.72 2.86
CA ALA A 233 4.69 24.58 2.84
C ALA A 233 4.25 23.23 2.24
N MET A 234 4.88 22.82 1.12
CA MET A 234 4.58 21.54 0.47
C MET A 234 5.03 20.34 1.32
N ALA A 235 6.20 20.42 1.95
CA ALA A 235 6.74 19.41 2.85
C ALA A 235 5.78 19.15 4.02
N ARG A 236 5.32 20.22 4.70
CA ARG A 236 4.33 20.13 5.78
C ARG A 236 3.02 19.50 5.30
N ALA A 237 2.51 19.91 4.14
CA ALA A 237 1.30 19.34 3.56
C ALA A 237 1.44 17.85 3.23
N ALA A 238 2.64 17.40 2.84
CA ALA A 238 2.98 16.01 2.58
C ALA A 238 3.38 15.21 3.84
N GLY A 239 3.34 15.82 5.03
CA GLY A 239 3.64 15.16 6.31
C GLY A 239 5.13 15.03 6.65
N TRP A 240 5.99 15.83 6.04
CA TRP A 240 7.42 15.94 6.36
C TRP A 240 7.67 17.02 7.42
N GLN A 241 8.79 16.91 8.13
CA GLN A 241 9.29 17.99 8.98
C GLN A 241 9.70 19.21 8.16
N ASP A 242 9.89 20.34 8.85
CA ASP A 242 10.52 21.52 8.25
C ASP A 242 11.88 21.14 7.65
N PRO A 243 12.14 21.50 6.38
CA PRO A 243 13.36 21.08 5.72
C PRO A 243 14.60 21.66 6.38
N ARG A 244 15.62 20.82 6.57
CA ARG A 244 16.98 21.29 6.87
C ARG A 244 17.65 21.76 5.59
N TRP A 245 18.14 22.99 5.60
CA TRP A 245 18.69 23.63 4.41
C TRP A 245 20.21 23.55 4.39
N HIS A 246 20.76 22.96 3.33
CA HIS A 246 22.18 22.90 3.07
C HIS A 246 22.45 23.62 1.75
N LEU A 247 23.17 24.73 1.79
CA LEU A 247 23.48 25.50 0.59
C LEU A 247 24.84 25.06 0.05
N THR A 248 24.93 24.85 -1.27
CA THR A 248 26.21 24.58 -1.94
C THR A 248 27.06 25.85 -1.96
N THR A 249 28.37 25.69 -2.15
CA THR A 249 29.32 26.79 -2.34
C THR A 249 30.01 26.65 -3.70
N PRO A 250 30.80 27.64 -4.16
CA PRO A 250 31.63 27.47 -5.35
C PRO A 250 32.67 26.34 -5.22
N GLU A 251 33.13 26.05 -4.01
CA GLU A 251 34.15 25.04 -3.72
C GLU A 251 33.56 23.64 -3.51
N ASP A 252 32.28 23.55 -3.12
CA ASP A 252 31.57 22.29 -2.89
C ASP A 252 30.17 22.37 -3.52
N SER A 253 30.01 21.65 -4.62
CA SER A 253 28.82 21.68 -5.45
C SER A 253 27.69 20.77 -4.95
N GLY A 254 27.89 20.04 -3.84
CA GLY A 254 26.84 19.24 -3.21
C GLY A 254 27.30 18.10 -2.31
N THR A 255 28.55 17.63 -2.42
CA THR A 255 29.07 16.43 -1.75
C THR A 255 29.04 16.60 -0.23
N GLY A 256 29.67 17.64 0.31
CA GLY A 256 29.70 17.85 1.76
C GLY A 256 28.32 18.14 2.35
N GLN A 257 27.42 18.76 1.56
CA GLN A 257 26.04 18.99 2.00
C GLN A 257 25.22 17.69 2.05
N ALA A 258 25.43 16.79 1.10
CA ALA A 258 24.79 15.48 1.07
C ALA A 258 25.31 14.56 2.19
N GLU A 259 26.62 14.55 2.44
CA GLU A 259 27.25 13.84 3.57
C GLU A 259 26.65 14.33 4.90
N LEU A 260 26.60 15.66 5.11
CA LEU A 260 26.00 16.25 6.31
C LEU A 260 24.54 15.87 6.48
N ALA A 261 23.75 15.84 5.40
CA ALA A 261 22.35 15.42 5.44
C ALA A 261 22.21 13.94 5.83
N SER A 262 23.09 13.08 5.30
CA SER A 262 23.15 11.65 5.60
C SER A 262 23.51 11.39 7.07
N VAL A 263 24.58 12.01 7.57
CA VAL A 263 25.03 11.91 8.98
C VAL A 263 23.96 12.42 9.95
N GLN A 264 23.21 13.44 9.55
CA GLN A 264 22.07 13.97 10.32
C GLN A 264 20.83 13.06 10.30
N GLY A 265 20.87 11.97 9.53
CA GLY A 265 19.83 10.97 9.39
C GLY A 265 18.65 11.47 8.56
N ALA A 266 18.86 12.17 7.45
CA ALA A 266 17.76 12.49 6.55
C ALA A 266 17.05 11.22 6.07
N ASP A 267 15.71 11.24 6.08
CA ASP A 267 14.88 10.16 5.51
C ASP A 267 14.60 10.42 4.01
N LEU A 268 14.87 11.63 3.53
CA LEU A 268 14.82 12.08 2.13
C LEU A 268 15.74 13.29 1.97
N VAL A 269 16.53 13.31 0.90
CA VAL A 269 17.31 14.49 0.47
C VAL A 269 16.74 15.02 -0.83
N ILE A 270 16.29 16.27 -0.84
CA ILE A 270 15.93 16.96 -2.09
C ILE A 270 17.15 17.75 -2.58
N VAL A 271 17.54 17.55 -3.83
CA VAL A 271 18.56 18.34 -4.50
C VAL A 271 17.91 19.35 -5.45
N CYS A 272 18.24 20.62 -5.32
CA CYS A 272 17.83 21.68 -6.23
C CYS A 272 19.07 22.33 -6.86
N GLY A 273 19.32 22.05 -8.13
CA GLY A 273 20.52 22.50 -8.82
C GLY A 273 20.56 22.08 -10.29
N GLY A 274 21.72 22.27 -10.91
CA GLY A 274 22.02 21.75 -12.24
C GLY A 274 22.57 20.32 -12.21
N ASP A 275 22.95 19.81 -13.39
CA ASP A 275 23.40 18.42 -13.57
C ASP A 275 24.59 18.06 -12.66
N GLY A 276 25.62 18.92 -12.54
CA GLY A 276 26.75 18.70 -11.63
C GLY A 276 26.36 18.59 -10.15
N THR A 277 25.53 19.52 -9.63
CA THR A 277 25.02 19.44 -8.24
C THR A 277 24.20 18.16 -8.00
N VAL A 278 23.38 17.77 -8.99
CA VAL A 278 22.61 16.52 -8.90
C VAL A 278 23.54 15.31 -8.87
N ARG A 279 24.57 15.28 -9.73
CA ARG A 279 25.57 14.21 -9.77
C ARG A 279 26.28 14.04 -8.44
N GLU A 280 26.84 15.10 -7.88
CA GLU A 280 27.58 15.04 -6.61
C GLU A 280 26.70 14.54 -5.45
N VAL A 281 25.48 15.09 -5.31
CA VAL A 281 24.55 14.66 -4.25
C VAL A 281 24.13 13.20 -4.43
N CYS A 282 23.85 12.79 -5.68
CA CYS A 282 23.48 11.41 -5.98
C CYS A 282 24.65 10.44 -5.73
N ALA A 283 25.87 10.81 -6.11
CA ALA A 283 27.06 9.99 -5.89
C ALA A 283 27.31 9.77 -4.40
N GLU A 284 27.26 10.84 -3.60
CA GLU A 284 27.47 10.78 -2.14
C GLU A 284 26.40 9.93 -1.44
N LEU A 285 25.14 10.03 -1.86
CA LEU A 285 24.04 9.28 -1.24
C LEU A 285 23.88 7.84 -1.77
N ALA A 286 24.64 7.45 -2.78
CA ALA A 286 24.54 6.13 -3.38
C ALA A 286 24.88 5.03 -2.36
N GLY A 287 23.96 4.08 -2.16
CA GLY A 287 24.12 2.98 -1.20
C GLY A 287 23.81 3.31 0.26
N THR A 288 23.47 4.57 0.58
CA THR A 288 23.01 4.96 1.94
C THR A 288 21.59 4.47 2.23
N GLY A 289 20.81 4.19 1.18
CA GLY A 289 19.38 3.91 1.28
C GLY A 289 18.50 5.15 1.44
N ILE A 290 19.08 6.36 1.45
CA ILE A 290 18.35 7.62 1.49
C ILE A 290 17.90 7.99 0.06
N PRO A 291 16.60 8.12 -0.22
CA PRO A 291 16.14 8.51 -1.53
C PRO A 291 16.46 9.98 -1.84
N VAL A 292 16.72 10.26 -3.12
CA VAL A 292 17.00 11.61 -3.63
C VAL A 292 15.79 12.12 -4.41
N GLY A 293 15.28 13.30 -4.04
CA GLY A 293 14.28 14.03 -4.82
C GLY A 293 14.94 15.11 -5.67
N ILE A 294 14.70 15.12 -6.98
CA ILE A 294 15.36 16.07 -7.90
C ILE A 294 14.43 17.24 -8.21
N VAL A 295 14.88 18.45 -7.93
CA VAL A 295 14.25 19.71 -8.37
C VAL A 295 15.15 20.35 -9.43
N PRO A 296 14.83 20.18 -10.72
CA PRO A 296 15.69 20.60 -11.82
C PRO A 296 15.75 22.13 -11.90
N ALA A 297 16.94 22.70 -11.71
CA ALA A 297 17.20 24.14 -11.80
C ALA A 297 18.39 24.49 -12.73
N GLY A 298 18.89 23.51 -13.49
CA GLY A 298 19.92 23.70 -14.51
C GLY A 298 19.36 23.91 -15.92
N THR A 299 20.26 24.11 -16.88
CA THR A 299 19.90 24.22 -18.31
C THR A 299 19.61 22.85 -18.92
N GLY A 300 20.42 21.84 -18.56
CA GLY A 300 20.32 20.48 -19.10
C GLY A 300 19.24 19.65 -18.43
N ASN A 301 19.41 19.40 -17.12
CA ASN A 301 18.55 18.55 -16.29
C ASN A 301 18.42 17.14 -16.89
N LEU A 302 19.54 16.57 -17.31
CA LEU A 302 19.65 15.32 -18.06
C LEU A 302 19.02 14.15 -17.30
N LEU A 303 19.38 13.98 -16.03
CA LEU A 303 18.86 12.88 -15.20
C LEU A 303 17.35 13.05 -14.96
N ALA A 304 16.91 14.26 -14.61
CA ALA A 304 15.50 14.57 -14.37
C ALA A 304 14.64 14.24 -15.60
N ARG A 305 15.11 14.58 -16.81
CA ARG A 305 14.40 14.28 -18.07
C ARG A 305 14.31 12.78 -18.36
N ASN A 306 15.37 12.02 -18.12
CA ASN A 306 15.37 10.56 -18.32
C ASN A 306 14.51 9.82 -17.28
N LEU A 307 14.20 10.46 -16.16
CA LEU A 307 13.31 9.97 -15.11
C LEU A 307 11.88 10.53 -15.20
N ASP A 308 11.55 11.22 -16.30
CA ASP A 308 10.25 11.87 -16.51
C ASP A 308 9.85 12.87 -15.40
N ILE A 309 10.84 13.45 -14.71
CA ILE A 309 10.62 14.48 -13.69
C ILE A 309 10.29 15.81 -14.41
N PRO A 310 9.15 16.46 -14.08
CA PRO A 310 8.77 17.73 -14.68
C PRO A 310 9.80 18.84 -14.44
N LEU A 311 10.02 19.69 -15.43
CA LEU A 311 10.90 20.86 -15.29
C LEU A 311 10.24 22.02 -14.53
N TYR A 312 8.92 21.96 -14.34
CA TYR A 312 8.21 22.94 -13.55
C TYR A 312 8.50 22.69 -12.06
N ILE A 313 9.22 23.64 -11.43
CA ILE A 313 9.76 23.51 -10.07
C ILE A 313 8.73 22.99 -9.06
N ARG A 314 7.51 23.53 -9.03
CA ARG A 314 6.49 23.06 -8.07
C ARG A 314 6.08 21.61 -8.30
N ALA A 315 5.95 21.18 -9.55
CA ALA A 315 5.64 19.78 -9.85
C ALA A 315 6.81 18.86 -9.49
N ALA A 316 8.06 19.31 -9.71
CA ALA A 316 9.22 18.55 -9.27
C ALA A 316 9.31 18.42 -7.74
N ILE A 317 8.99 19.47 -6.98
CA ILE A 317 8.91 19.44 -5.52
C ILE A 317 7.83 18.43 -5.06
N ASP A 318 6.66 18.42 -5.71
CA ASP A 318 5.60 17.47 -5.40
C ASP A 318 6.05 16.00 -5.59
N ILE A 319 6.71 15.70 -6.71
CA ILE A 319 7.28 14.38 -6.98
C ILE A 319 8.39 14.04 -6.00
N ALA A 320 9.28 14.97 -5.70
CA ALA A 320 10.35 14.77 -4.73
C ALA A 320 9.79 14.39 -3.34
N LEU A 321 8.65 14.95 -2.93
CA LEU A 321 8.03 14.72 -1.62
C LEU A 321 7.10 13.50 -1.58
N THR A 322 6.46 13.13 -2.69
CA THR A 322 5.33 12.18 -2.71
C THR A 322 5.45 11.03 -3.73
N GLY A 323 6.45 11.12 -4.61
CA GLY A 323 6.75 10.15 -5.66
C GLY A 323 7.20 8.79 -5.11
N GLN A 324 7.33 7.82 -6.00
CA GLN A 324 7.80 6.48 -5.65
C GLN A 324 9.32 6.39 -5.71
N ASP A 325 9.90 5.50 -4.91
CA ASP A 325 11.34 5.25 -4.94
C ASP A 325 11.66 4.27 -6.07
N ARG A 326 12.58 4.67 -6.95
CA ARG A 326 13.16 3.81 -7.98
C ARG A 326 14.64 3.64 -7.70
N ALA A 327 15.11 2.40 -7.62
CA ALA A 327 16.52 2.09 -7.63
C ALA A 327 17.04 2.23 -9.06
N ILE A 328 18.08 3.05 -9.23
CA ILE A 328 18.72 3.29 -10.52
C ILE A 328 20.21 3.01 -10.43
N ASP A 329 20.77 2.76 -11.60
CA ASP A 329 22.18 2.46 -11.80
C ASP A 329 23.01 3.75 -11.70
N MET A 330 24.21 3.59 -11.15
CA MET A 330 25.24 4.62 -11.09
C MET A 330 26.49 4.05 -11.73
N VAL A 331 27.25 4.89 -12.45
CA VAL A 331 28.46 4.43 -13.13
C VAL A 331 29.68 5.00 -12.45
N ALA A 332 30.54 4.14 -11.90
CA ALA A 332 31.85 4.53 -11.40
C ALA A 332 32.82 4.68 -12.57
N VAL A 333 33.63 5.73 -12.55
CA VAL A 333 34.59 6.06 -13.61
C VAL A 333 35.96 6.29 -13.01
N ARG A 334 36.96 5.65 -13.61
CA ARG A 334 38.37 5.91 -13.36
C ARG A 334 39.05 6.29 -14.65
N GLY A 335 40.01 7.21 -14.60
CA GLY A 335 40.73 7.62 -15.79
C GLY A 335 42.09 8.22 -15.48
N ASP A 336 42.84 8.50 -16.54
CA ASP A 336 44.10 9.22 -16.47
C ASP A 336 43.90 10.74 -16.39
N GLY A 337 44.93 11.46 -15.97
CA GLY A 337 44.90 12.91 -15.76
C GLY A 337 44.58 13.29 -14.32
N GLY A 338 44.91 14.52 -13.94
CA GLY A 338 44.58 15.02 -12.60
C GLY A 338 43.07 15.20 -12.42
N ASP A 339 42.60 15.03 -11.19
CA ASP A 339 41.23 15.33 -10.81
C ASP A 339 40.91 16.82 -11.14
N PRO A 340 39.91 17.11 -11.99
CA PRO A 340 39.49 18.48 -12.29
C PRO A 340 38.88 19.22 -11.07
N HIS A 341 38.47 18.48 -10.03
CA HIS A 341 37.64 18.98 -8.94
C HIS A 341 38.14 18.63 -7.53
N GLY A 342 39.25 17.90 -7.38
CA GLY A 342 39.71 17.39 -6.08
C GLY A 342 41.22 17.40 -5.86
N GLU A 343 41.61 17.10 -4.62
CA GLU A 343 43.02 16.92 -4.25
C GLU A 343 43.57 15.60 -4.82
N PRO A 344 44.88 15.52 -5.12
CA PRO A 344 45.49 14.30 -5.67
C PRO A 344 45.23 13.08 -4.79
N ASP A 345 44.61 12.03 -5.35
CA ASP A 345 44.41 10.77 -4.65
C ASP A 345 45.76 10.07 -4.42
N ALA A 346 46.05 9.74 -3.15
CA ALA A 346 47.25 9.03 -2.75
C ALA A 346 47.23 7.56 -3.21
N GLU A 347 46.05 6.97 -3.44
CA GLU A 347 45.90 5.61 -3.98
C GLU A 347 46.04 5.56 -5.52
N HIS A 348 45.76 6.67 -6.22
CA HIS A 348 45.88 6.77 -7.69
C HIS A 348 46.75 7.96 -8.15
N PRO A 349 48.08 7.89 -7.99
CA PRO A 349 48.97 8.95 -8.46
C PRO A 349 48.89 9.11 -9.98
N GLY A 350 48.23 10.19 -10.45
CA GLY A 350 48.12 10.55 -11.87
C GLY A 350 46.81 10.19 -12.58
N GLY A 351 45.79 9.75 -11.83
CA GLY A 351 44.44 9.52 -12.34
C GLY A 351 43.35 10.26 -11.52
N PHE A 352 42.09 10.02 -11.87
CA PHE A 352 40.92 10.49 -11.13
C PHE A 352 39.89 9.36 -10.97
N GLU A 353 39.05 9.47 -9.94
CA GLU A 353 37.86 8.65 -9.75
C GLU A 353 36.64 9.56 -9.62
N SER A 354 35.54 9.20 -10.27
CA SER A 354 34.29 9.97 -10.26
C SER A 354 33.10 9.07 -10.60
N TYR A 355 31.92 9.67 -10.72
CA TYR A 355 30.69 8.96 -11.03
C TYR A 355 29.91 9.69 -12.13
N PHE A 356 29.01 9.01 -12.81
CA PHE A 356 27.97 9.65 -13.62
C PHE A 356 26.67 8.84 -13.58
N MET A 357 25.56 9.49 -13.90
CA MET A 357 24.22 8.86 -13.88
C MET A 357 23.61 8.78 -15.28
N VAL A 358 24.05 9.62 -16.22
CA VAL A 358 23.46 9.73 -17.56
C VAL A 358 24.42 9.17 -18.61
N MET A 359 25.57 9.82 -18.82
CA MET A 359 26.55 9.36 -19.81
C MET A 359 27.93 10.00 -19.68
N ALA A 360 28.93 9.25 -20.11
CA ALA A 360 30.28 9.73 -20.38
C ALA A 360 30.53 9.86 -21.89
N GLY A 361 31.42 10.77 -22.27
CA GLY A 361 31.81 10.99 -23.66
C GLY A 361 33.30 11.15 -23.83
N MET A 362 33.83 10.67 -24.95
CA MET A 362 35.22 10.88 -25.38
C MET A 362 35.25 11.28 -26.86
N GLY A 363 36.03 12.30 -27.20
CA GLY A 363 36.04 12.92 -28.54
C GLY A 363 34.84 13.85 -28.75
N PHE A 364 34.28 14.32 -27.63
CA PHE A 364 33.18 15.26 -27.55
C PHE A 364 33.60 16.37 -26.59
N ASP A 365 33.74 17.60 -27.08
CA ASP A 365 34.06 18.75 -26.23
C ASP A 365 32.75 19.38 -25.74
N ALA A 366 32.43 19.12 -24.46
CA ALA A 366 31.23 19.66 -23.82
C ALA A 366 31.26 21.20 -23.71
N ALA A 367 32.45 21.82 -23.66
CA ALA A 367 32.58 23.27 -23.58
C ALA A 367 32.06 23.99 -24.83
N ILE A 368 31.92 23.30 -25.97
CA ILE A 368 31.37 23.89 -27.21
C ILE A 368 29.84 24.08 -27.12
N MET A 369 29.14 23.43 -26.19
CA MET A 369 27.70 23.64 -25.97
C MET A 369 27.38 24.83 -25.06
N GLU A 370 28.24 25.19 -24.11
CA GLU A 370 28.02 26.34 -23.21
C GLU A 370 28.20 27.70 -23.90
N GLY A 371 28.82 27.74 -25.09
CA GLY A 371 29.10 28.98 -25.82
C GLY A 371 28.04 29.45 -26.83
N VAL A 372 26.94 28.70 -27.05
CA VAL A 372 25.91 29.12 -28.02
C VAL A 372 24.82 29.90 -27.29
N ASN A 373 25.11 31.20 -27.10
CA ASN A 373 24.18 32.24 -26.64
C ASN A 373 22.72 31.98 -27.06
N GLU A 374 21.79 32.07 -26.11
CA GLU A 374 20.35 32.13 -26.39
C GLU A 374 19.97 33.26 -27.38
N ASP A 375 20.85 34.26 -27.54
CA ASP A 375 20.71 35.34 -28.51
C ASP A 375 20.94 34.91 -29.97
N ILE A 376 21.67 33.81 -30.23
CA ILE A 376 21.88 33.29 -31.59
C ILE A 376 20.61 32.60 -32.11
N LYS A 377 19.81 31.98 -31.22
CA LYS A 377 18.49 31.39 -31.56
C LYS A 377 17.54 32.40 -32.22
N LYS A 378 17.67 33.69 -31.90
CA LYS A 378 16.77 34.75 -32.40
C LYS A 378 17.19 35.33 -33.75
N LYS A 379 18.45 35.16 -34.18
CA LYS A 379 18.99 35.83 -35.38
C LYS A 379 19.35 34.90 -36.53
N VAL A 380 19.67 33.63 -36.25
CA VAL A 380 20.12 32.68 -37.27
C VAL A 380 19.26 31.44 -37.13
N GLY A 381 18.31 31.25 -38.06
CA GLY A 381 17.23 30.25 -37.94
C GLY A 381 17.70 28.85 -37.57
N TRP A 382 16.77 28.04 -37.03
CA TRP A 382 16.97 26.68 -36.48
C TRP A 382 18.01 25.79 -37.18
N LEU A 383 18.11 25.84 -38.51
CA LEU A 383 19.08 25.06 -39.29
C LEU A 383 20.55 25.42 -38.99
N ALA A 384 20.88 26.67 -38.72
CA ALA A 384 22.25 27.08 -38.39
C ALA A 384 22.67 26.62 -36.98
N TYR A 385 21.71 26.53 -36.05
CA TYR A 385 21.92 25.96 -34.72
C TYR A 385 22.25 24.47 -34.81
N VAL A 386 21.47 23.70 -35.60
CA VAL A 386 21.76 22.29 -35.87
C VAL A 386 23.12 22.10 -36.56
N LEU A 387 23.45 22.94 -37.54
CA LEU A 387 24.75 22.89 -38.22
C LEU A 387 25.93 23.21 -37.29
N SER A 388 25.73 24.12 -36.32
CA SER A 388 26.75 24.48 -35.32
C SER A 388 26.97 23.35 -34.31
N ALA A 389 25.89 22.70 -33.84
CA ALA A 389 25.95 21.50 -33.01
C ALA A 389 26.59 20.31 -33.75
N LEU A 390 26.35 20.15 -35.06
CA LEU A 390 27.03 19.13 -35.86
C LEU A 390 28.51 19.46 -36.11
N LYS A 391 28.90 20.74 -36.10
CA LYS A 391 30.27 21.18 -36.26
C LYS A 391 31.09 20.93 -35.00
N SER A 392 30.51 21.08 -33.81
CA SER A 392 31.19 20.76 -32.54
C SER A 392 31.52 19.26 -32.40
N LEU A 393 30.75 18.41 -33.08
CA LEU A 393 31.00 16.97 -33.20
C LEU A 393 32.15 16.60 -34.17
N MET A 394 32.75 17.58 -34.88
CA MET A 394 33.84 17.33 -35.82
C MET A 394 35.23 17.31 -35.19
N PHE A 395 35.41 16.55 -34.10
CA PHE A 395 36.75 16.27 -33.57
C PHE A 395 37.55 15.36 -34.54
N PRO A 396 38.89 15.50 -34.64
CA PRO A 396 39.70 14.59 -35.43
C PRO A 396 39.45 13.13 -35.04
N PRO A 397 39.33 12.21 -36.01
CA PRO A 397 39.11 10.81 -35.69
C PRO A 397 40.32 10.20 -34.99
N THR A 398 40.10 9.66 -33.79
CA THR A 398 41.14 9.03 -32.97
C THR A 398 41.03 7.51 -33.07
N ARG A 399 42.19 6.83 -33.00
CA ARG A 399 42.23 5.37 -32.85
C ARG A 399 41.92 5.04 -31.40
N VAL A 400 40.96 4.15 -31.18
CA VAL A 400 40.56 3.75 -29.83
C VAL A 400 40.52 2.25 -29.71
N GLU A 401 40.89 1.75 -28.54
CA GLU A 401 40.76 0.36 -28.17
C GLU A 401 39.67 0.27 -27.10
N ILE A 402 38.71 -0.64 -27.27
CA ILE A 402 37.60 -0.82 -26.35
C ILE A 402 37.53 -2.28 -25.90
N SER A 403 37.44 -2.47 -24.59
CA SER A 403 37.16 -3.75 -23.94
C SER A 403 35.85 -3.63 -23.17
N VAL A 404 35.00 -4.64 -23.30
CA VAL A 404 33.72 -4.76 -22.58
C VAL A 404 33.76 -6.04 -21.76
N ASP A 405 33.35 -5.96 -20.49
CA ASP A 405 33.29 -7.10 -19.54
C ASP A 405 34.61 -7.89 -19.42
N GLY A 406 35.73 -7.18 -19.49
CA GLY A 406 37.08 -7.77 -19.41
C GLY A 406 37.50 -8.61 -20.62
N GLY A 407 36.75 -8.53 -21.73
CA GLY A 407 37.10 -9.18 -22.99
C GLY A 407 38.37 -8.63 -23.65
N GLU A 408 38.73 -9.18 -24.82
CA GLU A 408 39.86 -8.66 -25.59
C GLU A 408 39.60 -7.24 -26.10
N PHE A 409 40.63 -6.39 -26.05
CA PHE A 409 40.56 -5.05 -26.61
C PHE A 409 40.37 -5.10 -28.13
N THR A 410 39.24 -4.57 -28.60
CA THR A 410 38.93 -4.42 -30.02
C THR A 410 39.33 -3.04 -30.52
N LYS A 411 39.93 -2.96 -31.71
CA LYS A 411 40.47 -1.70 -32.27
C LYS A 411 39.46 -1.04 -33.19
N HIS A 412 39.21 0.24 -32.94
CA HIS A 412 38.25 1.06 -33.67
C HIS A 412 38.85 2.40 -34.08
N ARG A 413 38.12 3.09 -34.96
CA ARG A 413 38.36 4.50 -35.27
C ARG A 413 37.05 5.25 -35.07
N ALA A 414 37.05 6.23 -34.18
CA ALA A 414 35.85 6.99 -33.84
C ALA A 414 36.18 8.48 -33.80
N ARG A 415 35.19 9.32 -34.11
CA ARG A 415 35.26 10.76 -33.80
C ARG A 415 34.68 11.04 -32.44
N THR A 416 33.60 10.36 -32.09
CA THR A 416 32.90 10.51 -30.82
C THR A 416 32.53 9.14 -30.30
N ILE A 417 32.76 8.94 -29.01
CA ILE A 417 32.36 7.75 -28.26
C ILE A 417 31.46 8.24 -27.14
N VAL A 418 30.32 7.60 -26.97
CA VAL A 418 29.42 7.85 -25.86
C VAL A 418 29.16 6.54 -25.15
N VAL A 419 29.31 6.55 -23.84
CA VAL A 419 28.94 5.44 -22.96
C VAL A 419 27.79 5.95 -22.09
N GLY A 420 26.60 5.39 -22.27
CA GLY A 420 25.40 5.84 -21.58
C GLY A 420 24.85 4.80 -20.62
N ASN A 421 24.35 5.30 -19.50
CA ASN A 421 23.45 4.61 -18.59
C ASN A 421 21.98 4.87 -18.96
N VAL A 422 21.72 5.92 -19.75
CA VAL A 422 20.38 6.28 -20.23
C VAL A 422 20.33 6.55 -21.72
N GLY A 423 19.12 6.42 -22.28
CA GLY A 423 18.92 6.45 -23.72
C GLY A 423 18.84 7.82 -24.38
N TYR A 424 18.53 8.88 -23.62
CA TYR A 424 18.18 10.19 -24.17
C TYR A 424 19.14 11.29 -23.74
N LEU A 425 19.54 12.10 -24.72
CA LEU A 425 20.25 13.37 -24.56
C LEU A 425 19.28 14.53 -24.27
N GLN A 426 19.84 15.73 -24.03
CA GLN A 426 19.09 16.99 -24.02
C GLN A 426 18.18 17.12 -25.27
N ALA A 427 17.02 17.76 -25.08
CA ALA A 427 15.95 17.90 -26.07
C ALA A 427 15.27 16.59 -26.52
N GLY A 428 15.43 15.49 -25.77
CA GLY A 428 14.72 14.23 -26.02
C GLY A 428 15.25 13.43 -27.21
N MET A 429 16.51 13.67 -27.60
CA MET A 429 17.15 12.97 -28.72
C MET A 429 17.55 11.54 -28.28
N PRO A 430 16.97 10.48 -28.89
CA PRO A 430 17.27 9.10 -28.52
C PRO A 430 18.62 8.68 -29.12
N LEU A 431 19.69 8.70 -28.34
CA LEU A 431 21.02 8.29 -28.81
C LEU A 431 21.24 6.77 -28.65
N LEU A 432 20.82 6.25 -27.49
CA LEU A 432 20.96 4.85 -27.09
C LEU A 432 19.54 4.29 -26.83
N PRO A 433 18.75 3.98 -27.87
CA PRO A 433 17.35 3.58 -27.75
C PRO A 433 17.10 2.33 -26.90
N ASP A 434 18.14 1.51 -26.71
CA ASP A 434 18.07 0.24 -25.98
C ASP A 434 18.51 0.40 -24.50
N ALA A 435 19.04 1.56 -24.12
CA ALA A 435 19.54 1.82 -22.76
C ALA A 435 18.42 1.99 -21.74
N SER A 436 18.55 1.29 -20.61
CA SER A 436 17.70 1.43 -19.42
C SER A 436 18.53 1.87 -18.23
N ILE A 437 17.95 2.71 -17.37
CA ILE A 437 18.65 3.30 -16.22
C ILE A 437 18.81 2.34 -15.02
N ASP A 438 18.32 1.11 -15.16
CA ASP A 438 18.15 0.14 -14.07
C ASP A 438 18.25 -1.33 -14.54
N ASP A 439 19.03 -1.61 -15.59
CA ASP A 439 19.24 -2.97 -16.11
C ASP A 439 20.63 -3.55 -15.81
N GLY A 440 21.51 -2.76 -15.19
CA GLY A 440 22.86 -3.15 -14.83
C GLY A 440 23.85 -3.13 -16.00
N GLN A 441 23.48 -2.51 -17.12
CA GLN A 441 24.30 -2.46 -18.33
C GLN A 441 24.64 -1.03 -18.75
N LEU A 442 25.77 -0.90 -19.45
CA LEU A 442 26.20 0.32 -20.13
C LEU A 442 26.09 0.11 -21.63
N ASP A 443 25.57 1.12 -22.34
CA ASP A 443 25.51 1.12 -23.79
C ASP A 443 26.58 2.05 -24.37
N VAL A 444 27.43 1.47 -25.22
CA VAL A 444 28.52 2.16 -25.91
C VAL A 444 28.12 2.39 -27.35
N VAL A 445 28.25 3.62 -27.82
CA VAL A 445 28.13 3.96 -29.24
C VAL A 445 29.38 4.67 -29.74
N LEU A 446 29.92 4.16 -30.85
CA LEU A 446 31.03 4.76 -31.57
C LEU A 446 30.49 5.40 -32.85
N LEU A 447 30.77 6.69 -33.02
CA LEU A 447 30.34 7.47 -34.18
C LEU A 447 31.56 7.79 -35.07
N TYR A 448 31.51 7.34 -36.33
CA TYR A 448 32.56 7.59 -37.32
C TYR A 448 32.02 8.12 -38.66
N PRO A 449 31.42 9.33 -38.70
CA PRO A 449 31.10 9.96 -39.98
C PRO A 449 32.38 10.43 -40.70
N ARG A 450 32.57 9.96 -41.95
CA ARG A 450 33.75 10.29 -42.77
C ARG A 450 33.80 11.77 -43.18
N ARG A 451 32.64 12.41 -43.38
CA ARG A 451 32.50 13.82 -43.83
C ARG A 451 31.43 14.54 -43.00
N PHE A 452 31.48 15.88 -42.96
CA PHE A 452 30.49 16.71 -42.25
C PHE A 452 29.04 16.38 -42.66
N LEU A 453 28.77 16.27 -43.96
CA LEU A 453 27.43 15.94 -44.47
C LEU A 453 26.94 14.53 -44.10
N SER A 454 27.84 13.62 -43.69
CA SER A 454 27.47 12.28 -43.21
C SER A 454 26.80 12.29 -41.84
N TRP A 455 26.86 13.41 -41.11
CA TRP A 455 26.15 13.58 -39.84
C TRP A 455 24.63 13.70 -40.00
N ILE A 456 24.15 14.24 -41.12
CA ILE A 456 22.70 14.41 -41.37
C ILE A 456 21.97 13.06 -41.45
N PRO A 457 22.37 12.10 -42.31
CA PRO A 457 21.72 10.80 -42.35
C PRO A 457 21.94 9.99 -41.06
N LEU A 458 23.03 10.24 -40.31
CA LEU A 458 23.24 9.69 -38.98
C LEU A 458 22.20 10.23 -37.98
N ALA A 459 22.03 11.55 -37.90
CA ALA A 459 21.04 12.19 -37.03
C ALA A 459 19.61 11.74 -37.34
N VAL A 460 19.24 11.62 -38.62
CA VAL A 460 17.91 11.10 -39.04
C VAL A 460 17.71 9.65 -38.55
N ARG A 461 18.74 8.81 -38.62
CA ARG A 461 18.67 7.40 -38.17
C ARG A 461 18.55 7.28 -36.66
N VAL A 462 19.31 8.09 -35.93
CA VAL A 462 19.25 8.20 -34.47
C VAL A 462 17.84 8.64 -34.05
N LEU A 463 17.29 9.70 -34.66
CA LEU A 463 15.91 10.15 -34.40
C LEU A 463 14.85 9.10 -34.77
N ALA A 464 15.08 8.31 -35.81
CA ALA A 464 14.20 7.21 -36.21
C ALA A 464 14.30 5.96 -35.31
N LYS A 465 15.09 6.01 -34.21
CA LYS A 465 15.32 4.92 -33.25
C LYS A 465 15.71 3.59 -33.90
N ARG A 466 16.43 3.63 -35.03
CA ARG A 466 16.86 2.40 -35.73
C ARG A 466 18.08 1.81 -35.02
N SER A 467 17.93 0.61 -34.45
CA SER A 467 18.99 -0.12 -33.72
C SER A 467 20.08 -0.75 -34.63
N ARG A 468 19.96 -0.63 -35.97
CA ARG A 468 20.92 -1.26 -36.90
C ARG A 468 22.33 -0.63 -36.84
N THR A 469 23.34 -1.46 -36.59
CA THR A 469 24.78 -1.17 -36.75
C THR A 469 25.21 -1.14 -38.22
N ASP A 470 26.14 -0.25 -38.57
CA ASP A 470 26.77 -0.14 -39.90
C ASP A 470 28.16 0.51 -39.82
N ASP A 471 28.80 0.78 -40.96
CA ASP A 471 30.13 1.41 -41.04
C ASP A 471 30.25 2.79 -40.35
N THR A 472 29.14 3.41 -39.97
CA THR A 472 29.08 4.73 -39.34
C THR A 472 28.72 4.70 -37.85
N ILE A 473 28.13 3.60 -37.36
CA ILE A 473 27.68 3.40 -35.99
C ILE A 473 28.03 1.97 -35.54
N ASN A 474 28.90 1.86 -34.54
CA ASN A 474 29.14 0.61 -33.83
C ASN A 474 28.56 0.69 -32.41
N ARG A 475 27.95 -0.40 -31.94
CA ARG A 475 27.29 -0.49 -30.63
C ARG A 475 27.79 -1.68 -29.85
N MET A 476 27.98 -1.50 -28.55
CA MET A 476 28.36 -2.54 -27.62
C MET A 476 27.60 -2.33 -26.32
N THR A 477 27.37 -3.41 -25.57
CA THR A 477 26.67 -3.36 -24.29
C THR A 477 27.40 -4.28 -23.31
N GLY A 478 27.53 -3.85 -22.05
CA GLY A 478 28.12 -4.67 -20.98
C GLY A 478 28.17 -3.92 -19.66
N ARG A 479 28.59 -4.59 -18.60
CA ARG A 479 28.64 -4.01 -17.24
C ARG A 479 29.89 -3.18 -16.99
N THR A 480 31.02 -3.57 -17.57
CA THR A 480 32.27 -2.80 -17.51
C THR A 480 32.75 -2.42 -18.91
N VAL A 481 33.25 -1.19 -19.06
CA VAL A 481 33.74 -0.64 -20.33
C VAL A 481 35.07 0.05 -20.10
N SER A 482 36.12 -0.40 -20.77
CA SER A 482 37.43 0.23 -20.77
C SER A 482 37.75 0.80 -22.15
N ILE A 483 38.12 2.07 -22.21
CA ILE A 483 38.47 2.80 -23.44
C ILE A 483 39.91 3.29 -23.32
N ARG A 484 40.71 3.05 -24.36
CA ARG A 484 42.05 3.62 -24.53
C ARG A 484 42.16 4.36 -25.85
N ALA A 485 42.46 5.65 -25.81
CA ALA A 485 42.68 6.48 -26.97
C ALA A 485 44.16 6.60 -27.32
N GLY A 486 44.47 6.60 -28.62
CA GLY A 486 45.85 6.76 -29.11
C GLY A 486 46.43 8.16 -28.96
N ALA A 487 45.64 9.14 -28.50
CA ALA A 487 46.04 10.53 -28.24
C ALA A 487 45.13 11.16 -27.19
N ASP A 488 45.60 12.22 -26.53
CA ASP A 488 44.83 12.99 -25.56
C ASP A 488 43.56 13.50 -26.24
N THR A 489 42.41 13.09 -25.70
CA THR A 489 41.10 13.32 -26.30
C THR A 489 40.20 13.97 -25.26
N PRO A 490 39.40 14.99 -25.61
CA PRO A 490 38.44 15.60 -24.70
C PRO A 490 37.46 14.58 -24.12
N ARG A 491 37.14 14.71 -22.83
CA ARG A 491 36.25 13.82 -22.10
C ARG A 491 35.24 14.62 -21.28
N GLN A 492 34.08 14.02 -21.04
CA GLN A 492 33.03 14.61 -20.21
C GLN A 492 32.24 13.54 -19.44
N LEU A 493 31.66 13.93 -18.31
CA LEU A 493 30.72 13.17 -17.49
C LEU A 493 29.45 13.99 -17.27
N ASP A 494 28.29 13.49 -17.66
CA ASP A 494 26.98 14.15 -17.53
C ASP A 494 26.93 15.60 -18.07
N GLY A 495 27.77 15.91 -19.04
CA GLY A 495 27.90 17.23 -19.65
C GLY A 495 29.01 18.11 -19.07
N ASP A 496 29.65 17.72 -17.96
CA ASP A 496 30.78 18.45 -17.38
C ASP A 496 32.11 17.93 -17.94
N SER A 497 33.00 18.84 -18.32
CA SER A 497 34.32 18.50 -18.87
C SER A 497 35.28 18.06 -17.77
N ILE A 498 35.95 16.91 -17.97
CA ILE A 498 36.95 16.37 -17.03
C ILE A 498 38.39 16.50 -17.55
N GLY A 499 38.59 17.42 -18.49
CA GLY A 499 39.87 17.58 -19.18
C GLY A 499 40.20 16.44 -20.16
N PRO A 500 41.19 16.67 -21.04
CA PRO A 500 41.61 15.67 -22.01
C PRO A 500 42.40 14.54 -21.33
N GLY A 501 42.23 13.33 -21.84
CA GLY A 501 42.99 12.16 -21.40
C GLY A 501 42.88 11.02 -22.41
N ARG A 502 43.44 9.87 -22.08
CA ARG A 502 43.49 8.70 -22.97
C ARG A 502 42.69 7.53 -22.45
N GLU A 503 42.49 7.43 -21.15
CA GLU A 503 41.92 6.24 -20.53
C GLU A 503 40.65 6.58 -19.77
N LEU A 504 39.64 5.74 -19.96
CA LEU A 504 38.42 5.71 -19.15
C LEU A 504 38.07 4.25 -18.87
N HIS A 505 37.94 3.90 -17.60
CA HIS A 505 37.39 2.65 -17.12
C HIS A 505 36.07 2.96 -16.43
N MET A 506 34.99 2.35 -16.88
CA MET A 506 33.62 2.58 -16.39
C MET A 506 33.01 1.27 -15.91
N GLU A 507 32.37 1.29 -14.75
CA GLU A 507 31.67 0.15 -14.17
C GLU A 507 30.26 0.55 -13.75
N CYS A 508 29.25 -0.18 -14.23
CA CYS A 508 27.89 -0.04 -13.75
C CYS A 508 27.71 -0.66 -12.36
N ILE A 509 27.33 0.17 -11.40
CA ILE A 509 26.92 -0.20 -10.05
C ILE A 509 25.40 -0.24 -10.01
N HIS A 510 24.87 -1.44 -10.26
CA HIS A 510 23.44 -1.67 -10.45
C HIS A 510 22.60 -1.33 -9.20
N GLY A 511 21.50 -0.58 -9.39
CA GLY A 511 20.47 -0.29 -8.38
C GLY A 511 20.98 0.40 -7.12
N ARG A 512 22.11 1.11 -7.19
CA ARG A 512 22.80 1.67 -6.02
C ARG A 512 22.16 2.95 -5.49
N LEU A 513 21.50 3.70 -6.36
CA LEU A 513 20.95 5.02 -6.04
C LEU A 513 19.43 4.96 -5.99
N LEU A 514 18.82 5.45 -4.92
CA LEU A 514 17.36 5.58 -4.82
C LEU A 514 16.94 6.99 -5.21
N VAL A 515 16.02 7.12 -6.18
CA VAL A 515 15.51 8.42 -6.64
C VAL A 515 13.98 8.45 -6.59
N ARG A 516 13.41 9.60 -6.22
CA ARG A 516 11.97 9.87 -6.26
C ARG A 516 11.54 10.18 -7.70
N VAL A 517 10.65 9.36 -8.22
CA VAL A 517 10.12 9.46 -9.60
C VAL A 517 8.58 9.56 -9.61
N PRO A 518 7.97 10.02 -10.72
CA PRO A 518 6.51 9.97 -10.87
C PRO A 518 5.95 8.56 -10.64
N ARG A 519 4.68 8.47 -10.18
CA ARG A 519 3.98 7.19 -9.96
C ARG A 519 3.53 6.52 -11.24
#